data_AF-A0A7X0RPY9-F1
#
_entry.id   AF-A0A7X0RPY9-F1
#
_cell.length_a   1.000
_cell.length_b   1.000
_cell.length_c   1.000
_cell.angle_alpha   90.00
_cell.angle_beta   90.00
_cell.angle_gamma   90.00
#
_symmetry.space_group_name_H-M   'P 1'
#
loop_
_entity.id
_entity.type
_entity.pdbx_description
1 polymer ?
#
loop_
_entity_poly.entity_id
_entity_poly.type
_entity_poly.pdbx_seq_one_letter_code
_entity_poly.pdbx_strand_id
1 'polypeptide(L)'
;MASKRKTNPNRFVTAELLRRMATVMLPFYGAVAARDGFARQWSRALLALDLDRMLKLLRAVSRGARKEPLGIGTNAIGYFVSFSAAEPIGQYADGVTIPPGTVQYTFETRIHRAVAKAVIPLYRSLAGNPRFAASLARAIRGNDRPAAIRLVRSRIRTAALKEIAIESSGVALTFKFKSTKYEYRNLFFQDIPGA
;
A
#
# COMPACT_ATOMS: atom_id res chain seq x y z
N MET A 1 7.62 -38.80 12.16
CA MET A 1 6.79 -37.68 11.66
C MET A 1 7.66 -36.45 11.44
N ALA A 2 7.97 -36.10 10.20
CA ALA A 2 8.80 -34.93 9.90
C ALA A 2 7.99 -33.64 10.15
N SER A 3 8.47 -32.81 11.08
CA SER A 3 7.96 -31.46 11.31
C SER A 3 8.09 -30.67 10.00
N LYS A 4 6.97 -30.39 9.33
CA LYS A 4 6.93 -29.43 8.22
C LYS A 4 7.41 -28.09 8.79
N ARG A 5 8.67 -27.74 8.54
CA ARG A 5 9.21 -26.38 8.75
C ARG A 5 8.19 -25.42 8.14
N LYS A 6 7.42 -24.70 8.96
CA LYS A 6 6.57 -23.60 8.50
C LYS A 6 7.50 -22.60 7.82
N THR A 7 7.57 -22.64 6.50
CA THR A 7 8.33 -21.68 5.72
C THR A 7 7.73 -20.32 6.01
N ASN A 8 8.46 -19.48 6.74
CA ASN A 8 8.02 -18.13 7.05
C ASN A 8 7.80 -17.37 5.73
N PRO A 9 6.55 -17.07 5.32
CA PRO A 9 6.28 -16.45 4.03
C PRO A 9 6.90 -15.05 3.95
N ASN A 10 7.04 -14.38 5.11
CA ASN A 10 7.57 -13.03 5.19
C ASN A 10 9.06 -12.96 4.85
N ARG A 11 9.83 -14.07 4.88
CA ARG A 11 11.31 -14.07 4.82
C ARG A 11 11.91 -13.40 3.59
N PHE A 12 11.11 -13.18 2.55
CA PHE A 12 11.53 -12.65 1.27
C PHE A 12 11.31 -11.14 1.11
N VAL A 13 10.69 -10.49 2.10
CA VAL A 13 10.48 -9.04 2.06
C VAL A 13 11.82 -8.35 2.29
N THR A 14 12.31 -7.64 1.27
CA THR A 14 13.60 -6.94 1.31
C THR A 14 13.43 -5.43 1.48
N ALA A 15 14.49 -4.78 1.95
CA ALA A 15 14.54 -3.32 2.00
C ALA A 15 14.43 -2.72 0.59
N GLU A 16 15.07 -3.36 -0.39
CA GLU A 16 15.07 -2.93 -1.78
C GLU A 16 13.67 -2.95 -2.40
N LEU A 17 12.91 -4.02 -2.16
CA LEU A 17 11.52 -4.13 -2.61
C LEU A 17 10.67 -2.97 -2.07
N LEU A 18 10.68 -2.76 -0.75
CA LEU A 18 9.95 -1.67 -0.11
C LEU A 18 10.37 -0.29 -0.63
N ARG A 19 11.68 -0.09 -0.88
CA ARG A 19 12.24 1.16 -1.42
C ARG A 19 11.77 1.42 -2.85
N ARG A 20 11.85 0.41 -3.72
CA ARG A 20 11.43 0.50 -5.13
C ARG A 20 9.96 0.88 -5.20
N MET A 21 9.10 0.14 -4.50
CA MET A 21 7.67 0.44 -4.45
C MET A 21 7.37 1.83 -3.91
N ALA A 22 8.01 2.21 -2.79
CA ALA A 22 7.79 3.52 -2.22
C ALA A 22 8.24 4.65 -3.16
N THR A 23 9.32 4.44 -3.92
CA THR A 23 9.81 5.40 -4.93
C THR A 23 8.80 5.57 -6.07
N VAL A 24 8.17 4.48 -6.52
CA VAL A 24 7.15 4.51 -7.57
C VAL A 24 5.84 5.13 -7.07
N MET A 25 5.40 4.80 -5.86
CA MET A 25 4.10 5.21 -5.32
C MET A 25 4.10 6.59 -4.66
N LEU A 26 5.24 7.08 -4.19
CA LEU A 26 5.31 8.39 -3.51
C LEU A 26 4.80 9.56 -4.37
N PRO A 27 5.18 9.71 -5.67
CA PRO A 27 4.62 10.76 -6.53
C PRO A 27 3.11 10.65 -6.69
N PHE A 28 2.60 9.42 -6.74
CA PHE A 28 1.17 9.16 -6.85
C PHE A 28 0.42 9.59 -5.59
N TYR A 29 0.85 9.17 -4.40
CA TYR A 29 0.26 9.65 -3.15
C TYR A 29 0.38 11.18 -2.99
N GLY A 30 1.49 11.76 -3.44
CA GLY A 30 1.64 13.22 -3.53
C GLY A 30 0.57 13.89 -4.41
N ALA A 31 0.32 13.35 -5.61
CA ALA A 31 -0.69 13.85 -6.52
C ALA A 31 -2.11 13.68 -5.97
N VAL A 32 -2.43 12.52 -5.38
CA VAL A 32 -3.71 12.29 -4.71
C VAL A 32 -3.92 13.33 -3.60
N ALA A 33 -2.95 13.48 -2.70
CA ALA A 33 -3.06 14.39 -1.55
C ALA A 33 -3.19 15.87 -1.97
N ALA A 34 -2.40 16.34 -2.93
CA ALA A 34 -2.32 17.75 -3.28
C ALA A 34 -3.32 18.19 -4.36
N ARG A 35 -3.62 17.34 -5.35
CA ARG A 35 -4.34 17.74 -6.57
C ARG A 35 -5.75 17.16 -6.58
N ASP A 36 -6.72 17.99 -6.20
CA ASP A 36 -8.12 17.60 -6.03
C ASP A 36 -8.75 17.03 -7.31
N GLY A 37 -8.51 17.65 -8.46
CA GLY A 37 -8.94 17.13 -9.75
C GLY A 37 -8.30 15.80 -10.15
N PHE A 38 -7.07 15.53 -9.72
CA PHE A 38 -6.41 14.23 -9.96
C PHE A 38 -7.05 13.13 -9.10
N ALA A 39 -7.25 13.41 -7.81
CA ALA A 39 -7.87 12.48 -6.88
C ALA A 39 -9.30 12.11 -7.32
N ARG A 40 -10.10 13.07 -7.78
CA ARG A 40 -11.44 12.79 -8.34
C ARG A 40 -11.39 11.88 -9.56
N GLN A 41 -10.48 12.15 -10.49
CA GLN A 41 -10.32 11.32 -11.69
C GLN A 41 -9.92 9.89 -11.33
N TRP A 42 -9.01 9.74 -10.36
CA TRP A 42 -8.61 8.43 -9.85
C TRP A 42 -9.80 7.69 -9.23
N SER A 43 -10.51 8.30 -8.29
CA SER A 43 -11.67 7.66 -7.64
C SER A 43 -12.77 7.32 -8.64
N ARG A 44 -13.01 8.17 -9.65
CA ARG A 44 -14.00 7.89 -10.70
C ARG A 44 -13.60 6.69 -11.55
N ALA A 45 -12.34 6.60 -11.96
CA ALA A 45 -11.84 5.45 -12.71
C ALA A 45 -11.91 4.16 -11.88
N LEU A 46 -11.55 4.23 -10.59
CA LEU A 46 -11.66 3.13 -9.64
C LEU A 46 -13.09 2.60 -9.52
N LEU A 47 -14.06 3.50 -9.35
CA LEU A 47 -15.49 3.15 -9.23
C LEU A 47 -16.06 2.60 -10.54
N ALA A 48 -15.55 3.05 -11.69
CA ALA A 48 -15.92 2.56 -13.01
C ALA A 48 -15.17 1.28 -13.43
N LEU A 49 -14.32 0.72 -12.57
CA LEU A 49 -13.45 -0.42 -12.86
C LEU A 49 -12.54 -0.20 -14.09
N ASP A 50 -12.20 1.07 -14.38
CA ASP A 50 -11.40 1.48 -15.54
C ASP A 50 -9.90 1.40 -15.21
N LEU A 51 -9.37 0.18 -15.29
CA LEU A 51 -7.96 -0.13 -15.01
C LEU A 51 -6.99 0.64 -15.92
N ASP A 52 -7.33 0.79 -17.19
CA ASP A 52 -6.49 1.50 -18.17
C ASP A 52 -6.36 2.98 -17.81
N ARG A 53 -7.46 3.62 -17.43
CA ARG A 53 -7.44 5.01 -16.98
C ARG A 53 -6.66 5.17 -15.69
N MET A 54 -6.81 4.26 -14.74
CA MET A 54 -6.03 4.28 -13.49
C MET A 54 -4.53 4.16 -13.80
N LEU A 55 -4.12 3.18 -14.62
CA LEU A 55 -2.72 3.01 -15.00
C LEU A 55 -2.16 4.25 -15.73
N LYS A 56 -2.95 4.86 -16.64
CA LYS A 56 -2.58 6.11 -17.31
C LYS A 56 -2.37 7.25 -16.33
N LEU A 57 -3.26 7.41 -15.34
CA LEU A 57 -3.13 8.44 -14.30
C LEU A 57 -1.90 8.21 -13.43
N LEU A 58 -1.62 6.96 -13.03
CA LEU A 58 -0.43 6.60 -12.26
C LEU A 58 0.86 6.95 -13.02
N ARG A 59 0.94 6.54 -14.30
CA ARG A 59 2.09 6.81 -15.18
C ARG A 59 2.30 8.30 -15.45
N ALA A 60 1.22 9.09 -15.48
CA ALA A 60 1.31 10.54 -15.66
C ALA A 60 2.10 11.22 -14.54
N VAL A 61 1.99 10.71 -13.29
CA VAL A 61 2.61 11.34 -12.11
C VAL A 61 3.85 10.61 -11.61
N SER A 62 4.01 9.33 -11.90
CA SER A 62 5.18 8.53 -11.50
C SER A 62 6.03 8.14 -12.70
N ARG A 63 7.27 8.66 -12.76
CA ARG A 63 8.24 8.25 -13.79
C ARG A 63 8.63 6.77 -13.66
N GLY A 64 8.73 6.26 -12.43
CA GLY A 64 9.02 4.86 -12.17
C GLY A 64 7.95 3.94 -12.76
N ALA A 65 6.67 4.31 -12.61
CA ALA A 65 5.55 3.55 -13.18
C ALA A 65 5.53 3.48 -14.73
N ARG A 66 6.28 4.34 -15.43
CA ARG A 66 6.41 4.28 -16.90
C ARG A 66 7.47 3.28 -17.35
N LYS A 67 8.46 3.01 -16.50
CA LYS A 67 9.63 2.18 -16.82
C LYS A 67 9.48 0.73 -16.37
N GLU A 68 8.47 0.46 -15.57
CA GLU A 68 8.28 -0.82 -14.91
C GLU A 68 6.96 -1.46 -15.34
N PRO A 69 6.93 -2.77 -15.59
CA PRO A 69 5.67 -3.50 -15.75
C PRO A 69 4.95 -3.53 -14.40
N LEU A 70 3.78 -2.91 -14.33
CA LEU A 70 2.94 -2.88 -13.14
C LEU A 70 1.62 -3.58 -13.42
N GLY A 71 1.16 -4.39 -12.46
CA GLY A 71 -0.23 -4.82 -12.39
C GLY A 71 -1.08 -3.74 -11.73
N ILE A 72 -2.34 -3.62 -12.13
CA ILE A 72 -3.32 -2.79 -11.44
C ILE A 72 -4.62 -3.55 -11.26
N GLY A 73 -5.17 -3.51 -10.05
CA GLY A 73 -6.43 -4.17 -9.70
C GLY A 73 -7.35 -3.22 -8.95
N THR A 74 -8.66 -3.42 -9.11
CA THR A 74 -9.71 -2.72 -8.37
C THR A 74 -10.94 -3.61 -8.27
N ASN A 75 -11.67 -3.48 -7.17
CA ASN A 75 -12.99 -4.08 -6.94
C ASN A 75 -14.03 -3.00 -6.60
N ALA A 76 -13.81 -1.77 -7.08
CA ALA A 76 -14.61 -0.57 -6.82
C ALA A 76 -14.74 -0.13 -5.35
N ILE A 77 -14.04 -0.79 -4.42
CA ILE A 77 -13.89 -0.36 -3.02
C ILE A 77 -12.43 -0.08 -2.62
N GLY A 78 -11.51 -0.29 -3.56
CA GLY A 78 -10.09 -0.10 -3.37
C GLY A 78 -9.32 -0.38 -4.64
N TYR A 79 -8.01 -0.15 -4.58
CA TYR A 79 -7.09 -0.46 -5.65
C TYR A 79 -5.80 -1.08 -5.11
N PHE A 80 -5.14 -1.84 -5.98
CA PHE A 80 -3.82 -2.42 -5.76
C PHE A 80 -2.95 -2.15 -6.98
N VAL A 81 -1.69 -1.81 -6.74
CA VAL A 81 -0.64 -1.69 -7.74
C VAL A 81 0.37 -2.78 -7.44
N SER A 82 0.48 -3.77 -8.31
CA SER A 82 1.33 -4.95 -8.13
C SER A 82 2.66 -4.78 -8.85
N PHE A 83 3.73 -5.12 -8.13
CA PHE A 83 5.12 -5.00 -8.55
C PHE A 83 5.72 -6.40 -8.67
N SER A 84 6.41 -6.67 -9.78
CA SER A 84 7.21 -7.89 -9.90
C SER A 84 8.29 -7.93 -8.83
N ALA A 85 8.28 -9.00 -8.04
CA ALA A 85 9.25 -9.30 -7.00
C ALA A 85 9.97 -10.62 -7.33
N ALA A 86 11.17 -10.80 -6.79
CA ALA A 86 11.88 -12.05 -6.93
C ALA A 86 11.10 -13.21 -6.29
N GLU A 87 11.23 -14.40 -6.86
CA GLU A 87 10.68 -15.62 -6.25
C GLU A 87 11.19 -15.80 -4.81
N PRO A 88 10.34 -16.34 -3.91
CA PRO A 88 9.00 -16.84 -4.11
C PRO A 88 7.89 -15.83 -3.75
N ILE A 89 8.19 -14.52 -3.75
CA ILE A 89 7.13 -13.51 -3.62
C ILE A 89 6.33 -13.44 -4.92
N GLY A 90 7.02 -13.38 -6.06
CA GLY A 90 6.44 -13.26 -7.41
C GLY A 90 5.82 -11.88 -7.65
N GLN A 91 4.78 -11.54 -6.90
CA GLN A 91 4.09 -10.25 -6.94
C GLN A 91 3.95 -9.65 -5.55
N TYR A 92 4.18 -8.35 -5.45
CA TYR A 92 4.01 -7.60 -4.21
C TYR A 92 3.26 -6.32 -4.50
N ALA A 93 2.19 -6.06 -3.76
CA ALA A 93 1.26 -5.01 -4.04
C ALA A 93 1.27 -3.90 -2.99
N ASP A 94 0.97 -2.69 -3.47
CA ASP A 94 0.64 -1.52 -2.66
C ASP A 94 -0.78 -1.06 -2.97
N GLY A 95 -1.55 -0.66 -1.97
CA GLY A 95 -2.93 -0.27 -2.24
C GLY A 95 -3.62 0.52 -1.15
N VAL A 96 -4.81 1.02 -1.49
CA VAL A 96 -5.77 1.55 -0.53
C VAL A 96 -7.12 0.92 -0.81
N THR A 97 -7.75 0.37 0.22
CA THR A 97 -9.05 -0.30 0.11
C THR A 97 -9.90 -0.10 1.34
N ILE A 98 -11.22 -0.18 1.17
CA ILE A 98 -12.13 -0.45 2.26
C ILE A 98 -12.14 -1.99 2.49
N PRO A 99 -12.14 -2.49 3.73
CA PRO A 99 -12.23 -3.93 3.99
C PRO A 99 -13.40 -4.57 3.21
N PRO A 100 -13.16 -5.65 2.44
CA PRO A 100 -14.22 -6.34 1.72
C PRO A 100 -15.35 -6.81 2.65
N GLY A 101 -16.56 -6.97 2.09
CA GLY A 101 -17.74 -7.40 2.85
C GLY A 101 -18.43 -6.30 3.66
N THR A 102 -17.86 -5.09 3.71
CA THR A 102 -18.47 -3.95 4.43
C THR A 102 -19.28 -3.03 3.52
N VAL A 103 -18.95 -2.98 2.22
CA VAL A 103 -19.59 -2.15 1.21
C VAL A 103 -19.24 -2.64 -0.19
N GLN A 104 -19.97 -2.18 -1.20
CA GLN A 104 -19.67 -2.36 -2.62
C GLN A 104 -19.70 -1.00 -3.34
N TYR A 105 -18.93 -0.87 -4.42
CA TYR A 105 -18.92 0.31 -5.31
C TYR A 105 -18.86 1.66 -4.58
N THR A 106 -18.02 1.73 -3.55
CA THR A 106 -17.90 2.91 -2.68
C THR A 106 -16.44 3.23 -2.45
N PHE A 107 -16.04 4.45 -2.78
CA PHE A 107 -14.69 4.95 -2.52
C PHE A 107 -14.70 6.47 -2.45
N GLU A 108 -14.46 7.03 -1.26
CA GLU A 108 -14.59 8.47 -1.01
C GLU A 108 -13.28 9.19 -1.32
N THR A 109 -13.28 10.04 -2.35
CA THR A 109 -12.10 10.83 -2.75
C THR A 109 -11.50 11.63 -1.60
N ARG A 110 -12.33 12.23 -0.73
CA ARG A 110 -11.85 13.03 0.41
C ARG A 110 -11.07 12.17 1.41
N ILE A 111 -11.52 10.94 1.66
CA ILE A 111 -10.86 10.02 2.58
C ILE A 111 -9.57 9.47 1.97
N HIS A 112 -9.58 9.12 0.68
CA HIS A 112 -8.36 8.72 -0.05
C HIS A 112 -7.28 9.80 0.01
N ARG A 113 -7.66 11.07 -0.19
CA ARG A 113 -6.75 12.23 -0.01
C ARG A 113 -6.16 12.30 1.40
N ALA A 114 -6.98 12.08 2.42
CA ALA A 114 -6.54 12.11 3.81
C ALA A 114 -5.58 10.94 4.14
N VAL A 115 -5.88 9.73 3.67
CA VAL A 115 -4.98 8.56 3.77
C VAL A 115 -3.66 8.85 3.06
N ALA A 116 -3.70 9.30 1.80
CA ALA A 116 -2.52 9.64 1.02
C ALA A 116 -1.62 10.65 1.75
N LYS A 117 -2.22 11.74 2.28
CA LYS A 117 -1.48 12.74 3.07
C LYS A 117 -0.83 12.13 4.31
N ALA A 118 -1.52 11.22 5.00
CA ALA A 118 -1.03 10.58 6.22
C ALA A 118 0.16 9.63 5.96
N VAL A 119 0.15 8.92 4.82
CA VAL A 119 1.20 7.93 4.53
C VAL A 119 2.44 8.52 3.86
N ILE A 120 2.37 9.69 3.22
CA ILE A 120 3.53 10.33 2.55
C ILE A 120 4.84 10.32 3.38
N PRO A 121 4.86 10.65 4.70
CA PRO A 121 6.09 10.61 5.48
C PRO A 121 6.70 9.20 5.62
N LEU A 122 5.85 8.17 5.66
CA LEU A 122 6.29 6.77 5.66
C LEU A 122 6.92 6.44 4.30
N TYR A 123 6.26 6.74 3.19
CA TYR A 123 6.78 6.46 1.84
C TYR A 123 8.07 7.24 1.54
N ARG A 124 8.18 8.49 1.99
CA ARG A 124 9.44 9.26 1.92
C ARG A 124 10.57 8.56 2.68
N SER A 125 10.29 8.06 3.87
CA SER A 125 11.28 7.35 4.68
C SER A 125 11.67 6.01 4.06
N LEU A 126 10.71 5.28 3.50
CA LEU A 126 10.99 4.06 2.75
C LEU A 126 11.87 4.36 1.54
N ALA A 127 11.47 5.26 0.64
CA ALA A 127 12.23 5.58 -0.57
C ALA A 127 13.65 6.13 -0.27
N GLY A 128 13.75 7.08 0.67
CA GLY A 128 14.97 7.87 0.90
C GLY A 128 15.88 7.41 2.04
N ASN A 129 15.44 6.52 2.93
CA ASN A 129 16.25 6.07 4.07
C ASN A 129 16.42 4.54 4.05
N PRO A 130 17.54 4.03 3.51
CA PRO A 130 17.80 2.59 3.41
C PRO A 130 17.78 1.86 4.75
N ARG A 131 18.25 2.51 5.83
CA ARG A 131 18.24 1.93 7.19
C ARG A 131 16.82 1.79 7.71
N PHE A 132 15.95 2.77 7.48
CA PHE A 132 14.54 2.69 7.84
C PHE A 132 13.85 1.54 7.10
N ALA A 133 14.03 1.45 5.78
CA ALA A 133 13.48 0.36 4.97
C ALA A 133 14.00 -1.02 5.42
N ALA A 134 15.29 -1.14 5.73
CA ALA A 134 15.88 -2.37 6.25
C ALA A 134 15.30 -2.79 7.60
N SER A 135 15.10 -1.82 8.51
CA SER A 135 14.47 -2.07 9.81
C SER A 135 13.01 -2.50 9.67
N LEU A 136 12.23 -1.87 8.79
CA LEU A 136 10.84 -2.27 8.57
C LEU A 136 10.76 -3.66 7.91
N ALA A 137 11.59 -3.91 6.89
CA ALA A 137 11.66 -5.23 6.26
C ALA A 137 12.06 -6.32 7.26
N ARG A 138 13.01 -6.03 8.18
CA ARG A 138 13.37 -6.96 9.26
C ARG A 138 12.21 -7.22 10.21
N ALA A 139 11.45 -6.19 10.57
CA ALA A 139 10.27 -6.34 11.43
C ALA A 139 9.21 -7.22 10.76
N ILE A 140 8.93 -7.01 9.47
CA ILE A 140 8.01 -7.85 8.68
C ILE A 140 8.50 -9.30 8.64
N ARG A 141 9.77 -9.52 8.26
CA ARG A 141 10.39 -10.85 8.20
C ARG A 141 10.32 -11.58 9.54
N GLY A 142 10.59 -10.88 10.65
CA GLY A 142 10.57 -11.44 12.00
C GLY A 142 9.18 -11.53 12.64
N ASN A 143 8.13 -11.06 11.96
CA ASN A 143 6.79 -10.86 12.55
C ASN A 143 6.83 -10.03 13.86
N ASP A 144 7.77 -9.08 13.95
CA ASP A 144 7.98 -8.20 15.10
C ASP A 144 6.99 -7.03 15.03
N ARG A 145 5.76 -7.29 15.48
CA ARG A 145 4.68 -6.29 15.53
C ARG A 145 5.06 -5.04 16.34
N PRO A 146 5.64 -5.14 17.55
CA PRO A 146 6.07 -3.95 18.29
C PRO A 146 7.06 -3.08 17.51
N ALA A 147 8.05 -3.66 16.82
CA ALA A 147 8.98 -2.88 16.00
C ALA A 147 8.29 -2.23 14.80
N ALA A 148 7.42 -2.95 14.09
CA ALA A 148 6.65 -2.39 12.97
C ALA A 148 5.78 -1.21 13.42
N ILE A 149 5.08 -1.35 14.55
CA ILE A 149 4.27 -0.28 15.15
C ILE A 149 5.12 0.95 15.44
N ARG A 150 6.26 0.79 16.13
CA ARG A 150 7.16 1.91 16.46
C ARG A 150 7.67 2.62 15.21
N LEU A 151 8.15 1.87 14.22
CA LEU A 151 8.67 2.42 12.97
C LEU A 151 7.60 3.19 12.20
N VAL A 152 6.42 2.60 12.02
CA VAL A 152 5.32 3.25 11.30
C VAL A 152 4.81 4.49 12.05
N ARG A 153 4.58 4.39 13.36
CA ARG A 153 4.11 5.54 14.18
C ARG A 153 5.12 6.68 14.25
N SER A 154 6.42 6.39 14.15
CA SER A 154 7.45 7.43 14.05
C SER A 154 7.26 8.33 12.81
N ARG A 155 6.58 7.83 11.77
CA ARG A 155 6.31 8.54 10.51
C ARG A 155 4.85 8.97 10.34
N ILE A 156 3.89 8.18 10.82
CA ILE A 156 2.46 8.46 10.71
C ILE A 156 1.91 8.85 12.08
N ARG A 157 1.73 10.17 12.28
CA ARG A 157 1.32 10.74 13.58
C ARG A 157 -0.18 11.00 13.72
N THR A 158 -0.98 10.77 12.67
CA THR A 158 -2.41 11.02 12.74
C THR A 158 -3.11 10.05 13.70
N ALA A 159 -4.02 10.58 14.53
CA ALA A 159 -4.89 9.77 15.38
C ALA A 159 -5.92 8.94 14.60
N ALA A 160 -6.08 9.22 13.30
CA ALA A 160 -6.93 8.43 12.41
C ALA A 160 -6.33 7.04 12.12
N LEU A 161 -5.01 6.87 12.17
CA LEU A 161 -4.40 5.53 12.11
C LEU A 161 -4.74 4.81 13.42
N LYS A 162 -5.52 3.73 13.34
CA LYS A 162 -6.02 2.97 14.49
C LYS A 162 -5.23 1.69 14.71
N GLU A 163 -4.92 0.99 13.63
CA GLU A 163 -4.27 -0.31 13.70
C GLU A 163 -3.08 -0.39 12.73
N ILE A 164 -2.05 -1.13 13.14
CA ILE A 164 -0.90 -1.51 12.33
C ILE A 164 -0.71 -3.01 12.52
N ALA A 165 -0.90 -3.78 11.46
CA ALA A 165 -0.76 -5.23 11.48
C ALA A 165 0.31 -5.70 10.50
N ILE A 166 0.99 -6.80 10.83
CA ILE A 166 1.79 -7.56 9.86
C ILE A 166 0.89 -8.68 9.36
N GLU A 167 0.61 -8.67 8.05
CA GLU A 167 -0.20 -9.66 7.36
C GLU A 167 0.32 -9.85 5.94
N SER A 168 0.08 -11.04 5.36
CA SER A 168 0.41 -11.37 3.96
C SER A 168 1.80 -10.88 3.53
N SER A 169 2.84 -11.19 4.31
CA SER A 169 4.21 -10.75 4.03
C SER A 169 4.37 -9.23 3.92
N GLY A 170 3.61 -8.42 4.66
CA GLY A 170 3.74 -6.97 4.61
C GLY A 170 3.14 -6.25 5.82
N VAL A 171 2.58 -5.06 5.59
CA VAL A 171 2.02 -4.21 6.64
C VAL A 171 0.69 -3.64 6.19
N ALA A 172 -0.32 -3.79 7.05
CA ALA A 172 -1.61 -3.15 6.92
C ALA A 172 -1.77 -2.00 7.90
N LEU A 173 -2.21 -0.86 7.38
CA LEU A 173 -2.43 0.38 8.12
C LEU A 173 -3.91 0.73 8.07
N THR A 174 -4.65 0.50 9.16
CA THR A 174 -6.09 0.76 9.22
C THR A 174 -6.36 2.18 9.72
N PHE A 175 -7.03 2.97 8.88
CA PHE A 175 -7.44 4.34 9.16
C PHE A 175 -8.95 4.43 9.38
N LYS A 176 -9.35 5.12 10.45
CA LYS A 176 -10.74 5.49 10.74
C LYS A 176 -10.84 7.00 10.93
N PHE A 177 -11.46 7.67 9.95
CA PHE A 177 -11.76 9.10 10.03
C PHE A 177 -13.18 9.33 10.51
N LYS A 178 -13.42 10.41 11.26
CA LYS A 178 -14.75 10.75 11.79
C LYS A 178 -15.78 11.05 10.69
N SER A 179 -15.32 11.52 9.53
CA SER A 179 -16.17 11.95 8.42
C SER A 179 -16.68 10.80 7.53
N THR A 180 -16.32 9.54 7.83
CA THR A 180 -16.79 8.37 7.08
C THR A 180 -17.17 7.24 8.03
N LYS A 181 -18.21 6.49 7.66
CA LYS A 181 -18.58 5.27 8.37
C LYS A 181 -17.65 4.10 8.06
N TYR A 182 -16.86 4.18 7.00
CA TYR A 182 -15.96 3.10 6.57
C TYR A 182 -14.54 3.25 7.15
N GLU A 183 -13.86 2.12 7.29
CA GLU A 183 -12.42 2.08 7.52
C GLU A 183 -11.69 1.99 6.19
N TYR A 184 -10.50 2.60 6.12
CA TYR A 184 -9.63 2.52 4.95
C TYR A 184 -8.32 1.89 5.36
N ARG A 185 -7.85 0.91 4.59
CA ARG A 185 -6.57 0.25 4.80
C ARG A 185 -5.60 0.72 3.73
N ASN A 186 -4.40 1.13 4.12
CA ASN A 186 -3.25 1.19 3.21
C ASN A 186 -2.38 -0.03 3.45
N LEU A 187 -1.96 -0.69 2.38
CA LEU A 187 -1.43 -2.05 2.42
C LEU A 187 -0.14 -2.14 1.62
N PHE A 188 0.85 -2.81 2.21
CA PHE A 188 1.93 -3.49 1.52
C PHE A 188 1.72 -4.99 1.75
N PHE A 189 1.69 -5.82 0.71
CA PHE A 189 1.46 -7.25 0.87
C PHE A 189 1.97 -8.06 -0.33
N GLN A 190 2.26 -9.33 -0.10
CA GLN A 190 2.47 -10.30 -1.16
C GLN A 190 1.12 -10.59 -1.83
N ASP A 191 1.04 -10.26 -3.11
CA ASP A 191 -0.12 -10.52 -3.95
C ASP A 191 -0.02 -11.97 -4.43
N ILE A 192 -0.95 -12.81 -4.01
CA ILE A 192 -1.00 -14.22 -4.42
C ILE A 192 -1.97 -14.29 -5.60
N PRO A 193 -1.48 -14.55 -6.84
CA PRO A 193 -2.38 -14.68 -7.98
C PRO A 193 -3.33 -15.87 -7.75
N GLY A 194 -4.63 -15.63 -7.70
CA GLY A 194 -5.66 -16.67 -7.72
C GLY A 194 -6.02 -17.33 -6.38
N ALA A 195 -5.92 -16.61 -5.25
CA ALA A 195 -6.58 -17.02 -4.00
C ALA A 195 -8.04 -16.54 -3.94
#